data_AF-A0A939I0L8-F1
#
_entry.id   AF-A0A939I0L8-F1
#
_cell.length_a   1.000
_cell.length_b   1.000
_cell.length_c   1.000
_cell.angle_alpha   90.00
_cell.angle_beta   90.00
_cell.angle_gamma   90.00
#
_symmetry.space_group_name_H-M   'P 1'
#
loop_
_entity.id
_entity.type
_entity.pdbx_description
1 polymer ?
#
loop_
_entity_poly.entity_id
_entity_poly.type
_entity_poly.pdbx_seq_one_letter_code
_entity_poly.pdbx_strand_id
1 'polypeptide(L)'
;MLCQRSTVDYEDDRESGHTLIDFTLTEGKLRLPVNVKNAGTRFENAEQLVGLKPDDCIPIPVYKAYDAIEKEPNLLYVVAIDYTIVESINTHLIPLFDDNEAIVWRIINDYSGTRIRDAEDKFVYGMTSRHWDNLRDDFANPEFRPISAMKSIRILQKKPKRTPGIGLRAWGTGASAEVNVHISIAEETKPWSEICERISKNGLADIIDAINRKKTEVVYDPEI
;
A
#
# COMPACT_ATOMS: atom_id res chain seq x y z
N MET A 1 4.24 -4.70 15.99
CA MET A 1 4.96 -5.16 14.78
C MET A 1 6.41 -4.67 14.82
N LEU A 2 7.16 -5.00 15.88
CA LEU A 2 8.54 -4.54 16.05
C LEU A 2 9.49 -5.71 15.83
N CYS A 3 10.46 -5.53 14.94
CA CYS A 3 11.51 -6.51 14.76
C CYS A 3 12.34 -6.56 16.06
N GLN A 4 12.56 -7.74 16.63
CA GLN A 4 13.16 -7.89 17.97
C GLN A 4 14.68 -7.68 17.92
N ARG A 5 15.10 -6.42 17.71
CA ARG A 5 16.49 -5.99 17.69
C ARG A 5 16.62 -4.71 18.48
N SER A 6 17.37 -4.76 19.58
CA SER A 6 17.49 -3.65 20.54
C SER A 6 18.13 -2.38 19.97
N THR A 7 18.86 -2.47 18.85
CA THR A 7 19.49 -1.34 18.18
C THR A 7 18.59 -0.68 17.13
N VAL A 8 17.43 -1.26 16.84
CA VAL A 8 16.46 -0.71 15.90
C VAL A 8 15.37 0.00 16.67
N ASP A 9 15.15 1.26 16.34
CA ASP A 9 14.06 2.08 16.88
C ASP A 9 13.12 2.54 15.75
N TYR A 10 12.04 3.22 16.10
CA TYR A 10 11.13 3.80 15.12
C TYR A 10 10.69 5.24 15.47
N GLU A 11 10.47 6.03 14.44
CA GLU A 11 9.87 7.36 14.50
C GLU A 11 8.46 7.28 13.86
N ASP A 12 7.48 7.95 14.46
CA ASP A 12 6.13 8.11 13.90
C ASP A 12 6.05 9.47 13.20
N ASP A 13 6.01 9.44 11.87
CA ASP A 13 6.08 10.61 11.01
C ASP A 13 4.69 11.06 10.53
N ARG A 14 3.60 10.42 10.97
CA ARG A 14 2.23 10.66 10.45
C ARG A 14 1.70 12.06 10.72
N GLU A 15 2.17 12.73 11.77
CA GLU A 15 1.76 14.10 12.13
C GLU A 15 2.62 15.18 11.47
N SER A 16 3.71 14.81 10.77
CA SER A 16 4.70 15.75 10.24
C SER A 16 4.22 16.61 9.07
N GLY A 17 3.07 16.25 8.45
CA GLY A 17 2.48 16.94 7.32
C GLY A 17 3.24 16.79 6.00
N HIS A 18 2.54 16.44 4.92
CA HIS A 18 3.05 16.39 3.53
C HIS A 18 4.34 15.56 3.29
N THR A 19 4.64 14.58 4.13
CA THR A 19 5.73 13.63 3.91
C THR A 19 5.24 12.40 3.13
N LEU A 20 6.16 11.71 2.44
CA LEU A 20 5.89 10.40 1.84
C LEU A 20 5.98 9.26 2.88
N ILE A 21 6.19 9.59 4.15
CA ILE A 21 6.66 8.68 5.19
C ILE A 21 5.63 8.67 6.31
N ASP A 22 5.20 7.48 6.69
CA ASP A 22 4.35 7.29 7.88
C ASP A 22 5.22 6.92 9.09
N PHE A 23 6.26 6.11 8.88
CA PHE A 23 7.19 5.71 9.93
C PHE A 23 8.62 5.67 9.39
N THR A 24 9.59 5.91 10.26
CA THR A 24 11.01 5.70 9.93
C THR A 24 11.60 4.68 10.89
N LEU A 25 12.11 3.56 10.37
CA LEU A 25 12.96 2.66 11.17
C LEU A 25 14.38 3.21 11.21
N THR A 26 14.99 3.26 12.39
CA THR A 26 16.32 3.84 12.60
C THR A 26 17.28 2.82 13.24
N GLU A 27 18.55 2.85 12.83
CA GLU A 27 19.63 2.09 13.46
C GLU A 27 20.94 2.86 13.30
N GLY A 28 21.39 3.51 14.37
CA GLY A 28 22.53 4.43 14.32
C GLY A 28 22.24 5.61 13.38
N LYS A 29 22.96 5.70 12.25
CA LYS A 29 22.73 6.73 11.21
C LYS A 29 21.84 6.23 10.06
N LEU A 30 21.45 4.96 10.07
CA LEU A 30 20.64 4.37 9.02
C LEU A 30 19.18 4.76 9.23
N ARG A 31 18.52 5.09 8.13
CA ARG A 31 17.10 5.40 8.07
C ARG A 31 16.46 4.56 6.98
N LEU A 32 15.40 3.86 7.35
CA LEU A 32 14.57 3.09 6.44
C LEU A 32 13.14 3.66 6.53
N PRO A 33 12.79 4.59 5.63
CA PRO A 33 11.47 5.19 5.61
C PRO A 33 10.43 4.16 5.13
N VAL A 34 9.26 4.20 5.77
CA VAL A 34 8.14 3.30 5.55
C VAL A 34 6.87 4.10 5.30
N ASN A 35 6.15 3.72 4.25
CA ASN A 35 4.80 4.21 3.97
C ASN A 35 3.84 3.03 3.98
N VAL A 36 2.84 3.08 4.85
CA VAL A 36 1.84 2.04 4.99
C VAL A 36 0.69 2.33 4.02
N LYS A 37 0.28 1.30 3.28
CA LYS A 37 -0.89 1.36 2.39
C LYS A 37 -1.88 0.28 2.76
N ASN A 38 -3.16 0.52 2.50
CA ASN A 38 -4.19 -0.51 2.61
C ASN A 38 -4.63 -0.97 1.22
N ALA A 39 -4.73 -2.29 1.04
CA ALA A 39 -5.34 -2.93 -0.11
C ALA A 39 -6.59 -3.70 0.36
N GLY A 40 -7.68 -2.95 0.55
CA GLY A 40 -8.97 -3.48 1.01
C GLY A 40 -9.91 -3.96 -0.09
N THR A 41 -9.63 -3.60 -1.34
CA THR A 41 -10.47 -3.93 -2.51
C THR A 41 -9.63 -4.61 -3.58
N ARG A 42 -10.18 -5.66 -4.18
CA ARG A 42 -9.54 -6.37 -5.29
C ARG A 42 -9.64 -5.58 -6.58
N PHE A 43 -8.64 -5.75 -7.45
CA PHE A 43 -8.76 -5.31 -8.83
C PHE A 43 -9.37 -6.43 -9.68
N GLU A 44 -10.71 -6.47 -9.75
CA GLU A 44 -11.45 -7.60 -10.35
C GLU A 44 -11.06 -7.87 -11.83
N ASN A 45 -10.69 -6.83 -12.58
CA ASN A 45 -10.28 -6.96 -13.99
C ASN A 45 -8.76 -7.16 -14.18
N ALA A 46 -8.01 -7.46 -13.11
CA ALA A 46 -6.55 -7.58 -13.16
C ALA A 46 -6.06 -8.58 -14.22
N GLU A 47 -6.76 -9.70 -14.38
CA GLU A 47 -6.31 -10.77 -15.26
C GLU A 47 -6.37 -10.30 -16.73
N GLN A 48 -7.48 -9.68 -17.11
CA GLN A 48 -7.67 -9.14 -18.45
C GLN A 48 -6.76 -7.95 -18.74
N LEU A 49 -6.55 -7.05 -17.77
CA LEU A 49 -5.90 -5.76 -18.01
C LEU A 49 -4.38 -5.79 -17.82
N VAL A 50 -3.89 -6.58 -16.87
CA VAL A 50 -2.47 -6.62 -16.47
C VAL A 50 -1.89 -8.03 -16.34
N GLY A 51 -2.69 -9.07 -16.58
CA GLY A 51 -2.24 -10.46 -16.53
C GLY A 51 -1.90 -10.94 -15.12
N LEU A 52 -2.52 -10.37 -14.09
CA LEU A 52 -2.40 -10.79 -12.69
C LEU A 52 -3.75 -11.27 -12.19
N LYS A 53 -3.79 -12.19 -11.23
CA LYS A 53 -5.07 -12.57 -10.61
C LYS A 53 -5.58 -11.46 -9.70
N PRO A 54 -6.90 -11.27 -9.54
CA PRO A 54 -7.46 -10.25 -8.64
C PRO A 54 -7.01 -10.37 -7.18
N ASP A 55 -6.74 -11.59 -6.71
CA ASP A 55 -6.24 -11.91 -5.37
C ASP A 55 -4.71 -11.79 -5.25
N ASP A 56 -4.00 -11.59 -6.36
CA ASP A 56 -2.55 -11.44 -6.47
C ASP A 56 -2.16 -10.09 -7.09
N CYS A 57 -2.93 -9.03 -6.84
CA CYS A 57 -2.72 -7.75 -7.52
C CYS A 57 -2.94 -6.56 -6.60
N ILE A 58 -1.88 -5.75 -6.43
CA ILE A 58 -1.96 -4.45 -5.73
C ILE A 58 -1.46 -3.31 -6.62
N PRO A 59 -2.14 -2.15 -6.63
CA PRO A 59 -1.69 -0.98 -7.37
C PRO A 59 -0.73 -0.13 -6.53
N ILE A 60 0.39 0.31 -7.12
CA ILE A 60 1.25 1.36 -6.59
C ILE A 60 1.23 2.55 -7.55
N PRO A 61 0.81 3.76 -7.10
CA PRO A 61 0.83 4.94 -7.94
C PRO A 61 2.21 5.27 -8.49
N VAL A 62 2.31 5.38 -9.81
CA VAL A 62 3.57 5.60 -10.51
C VAL A 62 4.24 6.89 -10.06
N TYR A 63 3.50 8.00 -10.03
CA TYR A 63 4.09 9.29 -9.64
C TYR A 63 4.58 9.29 -8.19
N LYS A 64 3.90 8.59 -7.26
CA LYS A 64 4.37 8.47 -5.86
C LYS A 64 5.66 7.66 -5.80
N ALA A 65 5.77 6.59 -6.59
CA ALA A 65 6.98 5.79 -6.65
C ALA A 65 8.16 6.57 -7.28
N TYR A 66 7.91 7.39 -8.31
CA TYR A 66 8.92 8.30 -8.86
C TYR A 66 9.36 9.36 -7.85
N ASP A 67 8.41 10.07 -7.24
CA ASP A 67 8.69 11.10 -6.22
C ASP A 67 9.46 10.53 -5.03
N ALA A 68 9.12 9.29 -4.63
CA ALA A 68 9.83 8.55 -3.60
C ALA A 68 11.28 8.23 -3.99
N ILE A 69 11.59 7.83 -5.23
CA ILE A 69 12.97 7.54 -5.61
C ILE A 69 13.84 8.81 -5.55
N GLU A 70 13.26 9.97 -5.85
CA GLU A 70 13.98 11.26 -5.82
C GLU A 70 14.21 11.75 -4.38
N LYS A 71 13.19 11.65 -3.53
CA LYS A 71 13.23 12.23 -2.16
C LYS A 71 13.69 11.23 -1.11
N GLU A 72 13.26 9.98 -1.22
CA GLU A 72 13.41 8.92 -0.22
C GLU A 72 13.77 7.58 -0.90
N PRO A 73 14.98 7.43 -1.47
CA PRO A 73 15.35 6.29 -2.32
C PRO A 73 15.23 4.92 -1.62
N ASN A 74 15.23 4.89 -0.29
CA ASN A 74 15.07 3.70 0.54
C ASN A 74 13.61 3.40 0.91
N LEU A 75 12.63 4.16 0.42
CA LEU A 75 11.23 4.04 0.83
C LEU A 75 10.67 2.64 0.55
N LEU A 76 10.12 2.03 1.61
CA LEU A 76 9.31 0.82 1.56
C LEU A 76 7.83 1.18 1.63
N TYR A 77 7.08 0.80 0.60
CA TYR A 77 5.64 0.69 0.72
C TYR A 77 5.31 -0.63 1.41
N VAL A 78 4.71 -0.58 2.59
CA VAL A 78 4.24 -1.75 3.32
C VAL A 78 2.73 -1.83 3.16
N VAL A 79 2.27 -2.75 2.32
CA VAL A 79 0.86 -2.86 1.97
C VAL A 79 0.18 -3.86 2.90
N ALA A 80 -0.77 -3.41 3.71
CA ALA A 80 -1.70 -4.25 4.45
C ALA A 80 -2.74 -4.80 3.48
N ILE A 81 -2.87 -6.13 3.38
CA ILE A 81 -3.79 -6.76 2.45
C ILE A 81 -4.90 -7.43 3.25
N ASP A 82 -6.14 -6.97 3.01
CA ASP A 82 -7.34 -7.58 3.57
C ASP A 82 -8.53 -7.33 2.63
N TYR A 83 -8.75 -8.28 1.71
CA TYR A 83 -9.89 -8.23 0.81
C TYR A 83 -11.22 -8.63 1.47
N THR A 84 -11.21 -8.96 2.76
CA THR A 84 -12.41 -9.29 3.56
C THR A 84 -12.87 -8.12 4.42
N ILE A 85 -12.14 -7.00 4.41
CA ILE A 85 -12.41 -5.86 5.31
C ILE A 85 -13.84 -5.30 5.14
N VAL A 86 -14.35 -5.22 3.92
CA VAL A 86 -15.71 -4.73 3.63
C VAL A 86 -16.76 -5.70 4.17
N GLU A 87 -16.55 -7.01 4.00
CA GLU A 87 -17.42 -8.04 4.56
C GLU A 87 -17.40 -8.01 6.10
N SER A 88 -16.22 -7.79 6.68
CA SER A 88 -16.03 -7.67 8.13
C SER A 88 -16.76 -6.45 8.69
N ILE A 89 -16.67 -5.29 8.02
CA ILE A 89 -17.44 -4.08 8.38
C ILE A 89 -18.94 -4.36 8.35
N ASN A 90 -19.44 -5.00 7.29
CA ASN A 90 -20.86 -5.30 7.15
C ASN A 90 -21.36 -6.31 8.20
N THR A 91 -20.53 -7.29 8.56
CA THR A 91 -20.90 -8.36 9.50
C THR A 91 -20.74 -7.96 10.96
N HIS A 92 -19.73 -7.16 11.30
CA HIS A 92 -19.35 -6.90 12.69
C HIS A 92 -19.56 -5.45 13.12
N LEU A 93 -19.38 -4.46 12.24
CA LEU A 93 -19.51 -3.04 12.61
C LEU A 93 -20.94 -2.54 12.44
N ILE A 94 -21.56 -2.73 11.27
CA ILE A 94 -22.91 -2.22 10.98
C ILE A 94 -23.97 -2.71 11.99
N PRO A 95 -23.97 -3.98 12.44
CA PRO A 95 -24.97 -4.44 13.40
C PRO A 95 -24.87 -3.81 14.80
N LEU A 96 -23.78 -3.09 15.09
CA LEU A 96 -23.60 -2.39 16.36
C LEU A 96 -24.22 -0.99 16.36
N PHE A 97 -24.70 -0.51 15.21
CA PHE A 97 -25.28 0.81 15.08
C PHE A 97 -26.60 0.93 15.85
N ASP A 98 -26.76 2.04 16.57
CA ASP A 98 -28.07 2.45 17.09
C ASP A 98 -28.99 2.94 15.96
N ASP A 99 -30.26 3.20 16.29
CA ASP A 99 -31.26 3.63 15.31
C ASP A 99 -30.85 4.92 14.58
N ASN A 100 -30.20 5.87 15.26
CA ASN A 100 -29.78 7.13 14.65
C ASN A 100 -28.57 6.92 13.73
N GLU A 101 -27.61 6.12 14.17
CA GLU A 101 -26.42 5.75 13.40
C GLU A 101 -26.82 4.99 12.13
N ALA A 102 -27.77 4.05 12.22
CA ALA A 102 -28.29 3.31 11.07
C ALA A 102 -29.01 4.24 10.07
N ILE A 103 -29.76 5.23 10.55
CA ILE A 103 -30.38 6.25 9.68
C ILE A 103 -29.31 7.08 8.97
N VAL A 104 -28.29 7.54 9.68
CA VAL A 104 -27.20 8.34 9.11
C VAL A 104 -26.42 7.51 8.07
N TRP A 105 -26.08 6.27 8.40
CA TRP A 105 -25.39 5.35 7.49
C TRP A 105 -26.19 5.15 6.20
N ARG A 106 -27.50 4.91 6.30
CA ARG A 106 -28.39 4.79 5.14
C ARG A 106 -28.37 6.07 4.29
N ILE A 107 -28.54 7.24 4.91
CA ILE A 107 -28.53 8.52 4.18
C ILE A 107 -27.21 8.72 3.46
N ILE A 108 -26.06 8.47 4.10
CA ILE A 108 -24.74 8.61 3.46
C ILE A 108 -24.65 7.72 2.22
N ASN A 109 -25.10 6.48 2.31
CA ASN A 109 -25.05 5.51 1.21
C ASN A 109 -26.05 5.78 0.07
N ASP A 110 -27.12 6.55 0.31
CA ASP A 110 -28.09 6.94 -0.73
C ASP A 110 -27.57 8.03 -1.68
N TYR A 111 -26.46 8.70 -1.34
CA TYR A 111 -25.88 9.78 -2.11
C TYR A 111 -24.45 9.50 -2.55
N SER A 112 -23.98 10.26 -3.54
CA SER A 112 -22.58 10.20 -4.01
C SER A 112 -22.02 11.60 -4.24
N GLY A 113 -20.70 11.75 -4.07
CA GLY A 113 -19.98 13.01 -4.28
C GLY A 113 -18.87 13.23 -3.26
N THR A 114 -17.96 14.16 -3.53
CA THR A 114 -16.77 14.39 -2.69
C THR A 114 -17.12 14.69 -1.22
N ARG A 115 -18.10 15.57 -0.97
CA ARG A 115 -18.54 15.88 0.39
C ARG A 115 -19.22 14.71 1.11
N ILE A 116 -19.82 13.79 0.34
CA ILE A 116 -20.42 12.57 0.89
C ILE A 116 -19.31 11.60 1.31
N ARG A 117 -18.24 11.45 0.52
CA ARG A 117 -17.05 10.67 0.91
C ARG A 117 -16.41 11.18 2.20
N ASP A 118 -16.24 12.50 2.33
CA ASP A 118 -15.71 13.09 3.57
C ASP A 118 -16.60 12.79 4.79
N ALA A 119 -17.92 12.74 4.59
CA ALA A 119 -18.88 12.39 5.64
C ALA A 119 -18.85 10.89 5.95
N GLU A 120 -18.75 10.04 4.93
CA GLU A 120 -18.58 8.59 5.03
C GLU A 120 -17.31 8.24 5.82
N ASP A 121 -16.16 8.81 5.45
CA ASP A 121 -14.88 8.58 6.13
C ASP A 121 -14.97 8.97 7.60
N LYS A 122 -15.56 10.14 7.91
CA LYS A 122 -15.77 10.58 9.29
C LYS A 122 -16.71 9.66 10.07
N PHE A 123 -17.78 9.20 9.42
CA PHE A 123 -18.74 8.29 10.04
C PHE A 123 -18.08 6.94 10.34
N VAL A 124 -17.45 6.32 9.35
CA VAL A 124 -16.73 5.04 9.51
C VAL A 124 -15.65 5.15 10.57
N TYR A 125 -14.84 6.22 10.56
CA TYR A 125 -13.82 6.44 11.57
C TYR A 125 -14.41 6.60 12.97
N GLY A 126 -15.49 7.37 13.10
CA GLY A 126 -16.18 7.58 14.37
C GLY A 126 -16.78 6.30 14.94
N MET A 127 -17.46 5.52 14.10
CA MET A 127 -18.07 4.24 14.49
C MET A 127 -17.00 3.20 14.82
N THR A 128 -15.98 3.06 13.97
CA THR A 128 -14.86 2.14 14.23
C THR A 128 -14.19 2.49 15.56
N SER A 129 -13.89 3.77 15.81
CA SER A 129 -13.26 4.20 17.07
C SER A 129 -14.14 3.92 18.30
N ARG A 130 -15.45 4.13 18.18
CA ARG A 130 -16.42 3.91 19.25
C ARG A 130 -16.54 2.42 19.62
N HIS A 131 -16.54 1.55 18.63
CA HIS A 131 -16.80 0.12 18.82
C HIS A 131 -15.54 -0.75 18.79
N TRP A 132 -14.36 -0.15 18.57
CA TRP A 132 -13.11 -0.88 18.30
C TRP A 132 -12.80 -1.98 19.32
N ASP A 133 -12.88 -1.67 20.61
CA ASP A 133 -12.55 -2.63 21.67
C ASP A 133 -13.46 -3.87 21.66
N ASN A 134 -14.67 -3.77 21.11
CA ASN A 134 -15.62 -4.88 21.04
C ASN A 134 -15.49 -5.72 19.77
N LEU A 135 -14.93 -5.15 18.69
CA LEU A 135 -14.89 -5.80 17.36
C LEU A 135 -13.48 -6.14 16.88
N ARG A 136 -12.42 -5.61 17.50
CA ARG A 136 -11.04 -5.78 16.98
C ARG A 136 -10.62 -7.24 16.80
N ASP A 137 -11.14 -8.15 17.62
CA ASP A 137 -10.80 -9.57 17.59
C ASP A 137 -11.56 -10.32 16.47
N ASP A 138 -12.63 -9.72 15.93
CA ASP A 138 -13.39 -10.24 14.79
C ASP A 138 -12.79 -9.85 13.44
N PHE A 139 -11.86 -8.88 13.44
CA PHE A 139 -11.18 -8.44 12.22
C PHE A 139 -9.94 -9.28 11.95
N ALA A 140 -9.71 -9.61 10.68
CA ALA A 140 -8.51 -10.30 10.28
C ALA A 140 -7.26 -9.49 10.66
N ASN A 141 -6.19 -10.18 11.05
CA ASN A 141 -4.87 -9.56 11.11
C ASN A 141 -4.32 -9.50 9.69
N PRO A 142 -4.24 -8.31 9.05
CA PRO A 142 -3.82 -8.23 7.67
C PRO A 142 -2.36 -8.68 7.53
N GLU A 143 -2.07 -9.39 6.45
CA GLU A 143 -0.69 -9.67 6.10
C GLU A 143 -0.06 -8.41 5.48
N PHE A 144 1.08 -8.00 6.01
CA PHE A 144 1.82 -6.86 5.50
C PHE A 144 2.83 -7.32 4.45
N ARG A 145 2.76 -6.73 3.25
CA ARG A 145 3.57 -7.07 2.08
C ARG A 145 4.40 -5.85 1.63
N PRO A 146 5.67 -5.76 2.06
CA PRO A 146 6.60 -4.73 1.62
C PRO A 146 7.01 -4.81 0.15
N ILE A 147 7.14 -3.65 -0.48
CA ILE A 147 7.81 -3.41 -1.76
C ILE A 147 8.51 -2.05 -1.76
N SER A 148 9.74 -1.96 -2.24
CA SER A 148 10.43 -0.67 -2.35
C SER A 148 9.94 0.13 -3.56
N ALA A 149 9.96 1.46 -3.45
CA ALA A 149 9.66 2.36 -4.58
C ALA A 149 10.53 2.03 -5.81
N MET A 150 11.82 1.74 -5.57
CA MET A 150 12.78 1.30 -6.59
C MET A 150 12.33 0.02 -7.33
N LYS A 151 11.78 -0.98 -6.60
CA LYS A 151 11.31 -2.22 -7.22
C LYS A 151 10.05 -1.96 -8.05
N SER A 152 9.13 -1.11 -7.60
CA SER A 152 7.94 -0.72 -8.36
C SER A 152 8.32 -0.08 -9.70
N ILE A 153 9.29 0.83 -9.72
CA ILE A 153 9.77 1.44 -10.97
C ILE A 153 10.50 0.43 -11.87
N ARG A 154 11.25 -0.52 -11.31
CA ARG A 154 11.81 -1.62 -12.12
C ARG A 154 10.73 -2.48 -12.76
N ILE A 155 9.63 -2.75 -12.06
CA ILE A 155 8.50 -3.51 -12.62
C ILE A 155 7.86 -2.72 -13.76
N LEU A 156 7.66 -1.41 -13.59
CA LEU A 156 7.21 -0.52 -14.67
C LEU A 156 8.11 -0.64 -15.91
N GLN A 157 9.43 -0.58 -15.74
CA GLN A 157 10.40 -0.65 -16.84
C GLN A 157 10.42 -2.02 -17.54
N LYS A 158 10.33 -3.12 -16.77
CA LYS A 158 10.46 -4.49 -17.29
C LYS A 158 9.15 -5.11 -17.75
N LYS A 159 8.03 -4.69 -17.16
CA LYS A 159 6.69 -5.22 -17.41
C LYS A 159 5.71 -4.05 -17.69
N PRO A 160 5.93 -3.22 -18.72
CA PRO A 160 5.12 -2.02 -18.99
C PRO A 160 3.62 -2.32 -19.16
N LYS A 161 3.25 -3.53 -19.60
CA LYS A 161 1.85 -4.00 -19.67
C LYS A 161 1.13 -4.00 -18.32
N ARG A 162 1.86 -4.00 -17.19
CA ARG A 162 1.30 -3.91 -15.83
C ARG A 162 0.99 -2.47 -15.40
N THR A 163 1.12 -1.50 -16.30
CA THR A 163 0.81 -0.10 -16.05
C THR A 163 -0.17 0.41 -17.11
N PRO A 164 -1.44 -0.02 -17.07
CA PRO A 164 -2.45 0.45 -18.00
C PRO A 164 -2.60 1.97 -17.87
N GLY A 165 -2.68 2.68 -19.00
CA GLY A 165 -2.68 4.15 -19.04
C GLY A 165 -1.34 4.79 -19.43
N ILE A 166 -0.25 4.02 -19.53
CA ILE A 166 1.01 4.46 -20.18
C ILE A 166 1.10 3.85 -21.59
N GLY A 167 1.12 4.68 -22.65
CA GLY A 167 1.21 4.28 -24.07
C GLY A 167 -0.13 4.29 -24.85
N LEU A 168 -0.14 3.74 -26.08
CA LEU A 168 -1.26 3.76 -27.06
C LEU A 168 -2.65 3.32 -26.52
N ARG A 169 -2.73 2.61 -25.39
CA ARG A 169 -4.00 2.25 -24.71
C ARG A 169 -4.57 3.35 -23.80
N ALA A 170 -3.86 4.47 -23.63
CA ALA A 170 -4.36 5.67 -22.97
C ALA A 170 -5.34 6.46 -23.87
N TRP A 171 -5.34 6.21 -25.18
CA TRP A 171 -6.07 7.02 -26.19
C TRP A 171 -7.56 6.69 -26.36
N GLY A 172 -8.16 5.97 -25.41
CA GLY A 172 -9.60 5.68 -25.42
C GLY A 172 -10.20 5.47 -24.05
N THR A 173 -9.40 5.56 -22.98
CA THR A 173 -9.90 5.56 -21.62
C THR A 173 -9.94 7.02 -21.18
N GLY A 174 -11.12 7.61 -21.06
CA GLY A 174 -11.33 8.89 -20.40
C GLY A 174 -11.02 8.81 -18.89
N ALA A 175 -9.88 8.21 -18.54
CA ALA A 175 -9.49 7.90 -17.20
C ALA A 175 -8.80 9.12 -16.61
N SER A 176 -9.58 9.96 -15.94
CA SER A 176 -9.10 10.81 -14.84
C SER A 176 -8.56 9.99 -13.65
N ALA A 177 -8.08 8.76 -13.90
CA ALA A 177 -7.66 7.79 -12.90
C ALA A 177 -6.13 7.79 -12.77
N GLU A 178 -5.67 7.66 -11.53
CA GLU A 178 -4.26 7.57 -11.17
C GLU A 178 -3.57 6.44 -11.95
N VAL A 179 -2.42 6.74 -12.58
CA VAL A 179 -1.63 5.73 -13.30
C VAL A 179 -0.89 4.87 -12.28
N ASN A 180 -1.16 3.57 -12.28
CA ASN A 180 -0.67 2.62 -11.29
C ASN A 180 0.18 1.51 -11.90
N VAL A 181 1.31 1.19 -11.25
CA VAL A 181 2.05 -0.06 -11.50
C VAL A 181 1.37 -1.18 -10.72
N HIS A 182 0.97 -2.24 -11.40
CA HIS A 182 0.34 -3.39 -10.77
C HIS A 182 1.40 -4.43 -10.38
N ILE A 183 1.39 -4.80 -9.11
CA ILE A 183 2.39 -5.65 -8.46
C ILE A 183 1.74 -6.98 -8.12
N SER A 184 2.41 -8.08 -8.46
CA SER A 184 2.07 -9.42 -7.96
C SER A 184 2.47 -9.53 -6.50
N ILE A 185 1.51 -9.86 -5.65
CA ILE A 185 1.77 -10.05 -4.23
C ILE A 185 2.74 -11.22 -4.05
N ALA A 186 2.49 -12.35 -4.68
CA ALA A 186 3.25 -13.58 -4.54
C ALA A 186 4.65 -13.50 -5.19
N GLU A 187 4.77 -12.94 -6.40
CA GLU A 187 6.05 -12.91 -7.12
C GLU A 187 6.97 -11.78 -6.66
N GLU A 188 6.41 -10.64 -6.25
CA GLU A 188 7.15 -9.39 -6.13
C GLU A 188 7.19 -8.79 -4.73
N THR A 189 6.49 -9.37 -3.78
CA THR A 189 6.60 -8.98 -2.37
C THR A 189 7.11 -10.14 -1.52
N LYS A 190 7.37 -9.86 -0.25
CA LYS A 190 7.63 -10.86 0.79
C LYS A 190 6.75 -10.53 1.99
N PRO A 191 6.37 -11.50 2.82
CA PRO A 191 5.77 -11.20 4.12
C PRO A 191 6.68 -10.29 4.95
N TRP A 192 6.09 -9.34 5.69
CA TRP A 192 6.83 -8.45 6.58
C TRP A 192 7.64 -9.22 7.63
N SER A 193 7.17 -10.39 8.06
CA SER A 193 7.89 -11.28 8.97
C SER A 193 9.27 -11.66 8.44
N GLU A 194 9.42 -11.93 7.15
CA GLU A 194 10.73 -12.21 6.52
C GLU A 194 11.66 -10.98 6.54
N ILE A 195 11.10 -9.78 6.35
CA ILE A 195 11.87 -8.53 6.44
C ILE A 195 12.31 -8.30 7.88
N CYS A 196 11.42 -8.51 8.86
CA CYS A 196 11.79 -8.41 10.26
C CYS A 196 12.84 -9.43 10.69
N GLU A 197 12.78 -10.66 10.17
CA GLU A 197 13.81 -11.66 10.42
C GLU A 197 15.17 -11.20 9.89
N ARG A 198 15.21 -10.64 8.67
CA ARG A 198 16.43 -10.08 8.08
C ARG A 198 16.97 -8.91 8.90
N ILE A 199 16.12 -7.97 9.31
CA ILE A 199 16.51 -6.84 10.17
C ILE A 199 17.06 -7.36 11.50
N SER A 200 16.40 -8.35 12.10
CA SER A 200 16.82 -8.90 13.39
C SER A 200 18.21 -9.53 13.31
N LYS A 201 18.46 -10.31 12.25
CA LYS A 201 19.73 -11.01 12.02
C LYS A 201 20.87 -10.10 11.54
N ASN A 202 20.59 -9.20 10.59
CA ASN A 202 21.61 -8.51 9.80
C ASN A 202 21.60 -6.98 9.97
N GLY A 203 20.61 -6.41 10.66
CA GLY A 203 20.42 -4.96 10.81
C GLY A 203 19.72 -4.31 9.61
N LEU A 204 19.44 -3.00 9.71
CA LEU A 204 18.77 -2.22 8.67
C LEU A 204 19.61 -2.10 7.39
N ALA A 205 20.94 -2.12 7.50
CA ALA A 205 21.86 -2.03 6.36
C ALA A 205 21.55 -3.11 5.31
N ASP A 206 21.25 -4.35 5.72
CA ASP A 206 20.92 -5.45 4.81
C ASP A 206 19.67 -5.19 3.96
N ILE A 207 18.67 -4.50 4.52
CA ILE A 207 17.47 -4.11 3.79
C ILE A 207 17.78 -2.96 2.83
N ILE A 208 18.46 -1.92 3.30
CA ILE A 208 18.85 -0.76 2.50
C ILE A 208 19.73 -1.18 1.31
N ASP A 209 20.71 -2.04 1.53
CA ASP A 209 21.58 -2.57 0.47
C ASP A 209 20.81 -3.41 -0.55
N ALA A 210 19.82 -4.18 -0.09
CA ALA A 210 18.95 -4.95 -0.98
C ALA A 210 18.05 -4.06 -1.85
N ILE A 211 17.53 -2.96 -1.30
CA ILE A 211 16.74 -1.96 -2.04
C ILE A 211 17.60 -1.31 -3.12
N ASN A 212 18.81 -0.89 -2.73
CA ASN A 212 19.73 -0.13 -3.60
C ASN A 212 20.58 -1.00 -4.52
N ARG A 213 20.43 -2.33 -4.47
CA ARG A 213 21.19 -3.24 -5.34
C ARG A 213 20.92 -2.90 -6.81
N LYS A 214 21.87 -2.23 -7.45
CA LYS A 214 21.85 -1.94 -8.89
C LYS A 214 22.06 -3.25 -9.64
N LYS A 215 21.07 -3.66 -10.44
CA LYS A 215 21.33 -4.57 -11.55
C LYS A 215 21.66 -3.68 -12.75
N THR A 216 22.94 -3.58 -13.10
CA THR A 216 23.37 -2.89 -14.30
C THR A 216 22.91 -3.72 -15.49
N GLU A 217 21.79 -3.37 -16.11
CA GLU A 217 21.48 -3.87 -17.45
C GLU A 217 22.24 -2.98 -18.43
N VAL A 218 23.24 -3.57 -19.09
CA VAL A 218 23.90 -2.93 -20.23
C VAL A 218 22.86 -2.90 -21.34
N VAL A 219 22.30 -1.71 -21.58
CA VAL A 219 21.46 -1.46 -22.75
C VAL A 219 22.42 -1.28 -23.91
N TYR A 220 22.54 -2.30 -24.76
CA TYR A 220 23.22 -2.17 -26.03
C TYR A 220 22.29 -1.41 -26.97
N ASP A 221 22.72 -0.24 -27.44
CA ASP A 221 22.19 0.38 -28.64
C ASP A 221 23.04 -0.12 -29.81
N PRO A 222 22.54 -1.03 -30.67
CA PRO A 222 23.30 -1.52 -31.81
C PRO A 222 23.28 -0.56 -33.00
N GLU A 223 22.52 0.54 -32.95
CA GLU A 223 22.33 1.46 -34.07
C GLU A 223 22.90 2.87 -33.83
N ILE A 224 23.31 3.22 -32.61
CA ILE A 224 24.04 4.47 -32.27
C ILE A 224 25.17 4.24 -31.26
#